data_AF-A0A935ZE73-F1
#
_entry.id   AF-A0A935ZE73-F1
#
_cell.length_a   1.000
_cell.length_b   1.000
_cell.length_c   1.000
_cell.angle_alpha   90.00
_cell.angle_beta   90.00
_cell.angle_gamma   90.00
#
_symmetry.space_group_name_H-M   'P 1'
#
loop_
_entity.id
_entity.type
_entity.pdbx_description
1 polymer ?
#
loop_
_entity_poly.entity_id
_entity_poly.type
_entity_poly.pdbx_seq_one_letter_code
_entity_poly.pdbx_strand_id
1 'polypeptide(L)'
;MSGAPSTSGAGRARARIGLMTAWALLGFALASIDREQVAAALLPTMADDELRALEQTAGLVRGDATQGGTPAKVPVLLGIDGPAWVDAPLRAAIERRGIFELDRGPHGLRAEMIVQDDAAVLSLRLERRGWAVRAPTPTRRRLAPALAIGPALLAGAVWLRTRRGAPSLVLAGLLAQLLACMWPWPAALPSLALADELAASPLLRPVVALAQGLGDGAVVLGAGVIAACLVLAWFDHRRSRERPWAPQLLGIAAVIGACAWIEAAVRVGVLGWWSAPLPAIATVIATTAHVVVRRQDRTT
;
A
#
# COMPACT_ATOMS: atom_id res chain seq x y z
N MET A 1 -14.62 -58.24 4.28
CA MET A 1 -14.38 -56.96 4.99
C MET A 1 -13.06 -56.39 4.50
N SER A 2 -13.11 -55.45 3.55
CA SER A 2 -11.93 -54.76 3.00
C SER A 2 -12.15 -53.27 3.24
N GLY A 3 -11.41 -52.71 4.19
CA GLY A 3 -11.48 -51.30 4.54
C GLY A 3 -10.75 -50.48 3.48
N ALA A 4 -11.50 -49.72 2.67
CA ALA A 4 -10.93 -48.74 1.78
C ALA A 4 -10.17 -47.67 2.61
N PRO A 5 -8.87 -47.43 2.37
CA PRO A 5 -8.10 -46.46 3.11
C PRO A 5 -8.66 -45.05 2.86
N SER A 6 -8.88 -44.31 3.94
CA SER A 6 -9.48 -42.97 3.89
C SER A 6 -8.60 -41.99 3.10
N THR A 7 -8.99 -41.71 1.85
CA THR A 7 -8.34 -40.75 0.95
C THR A 7 -8.36 -39.30 1.48
N SER A 8 -9.17 -39.04 2.52
CA SER A 8 -9.31 -37.71 3.14
C SER A 8 -8.08 -37.26 3.96
N GLY A 9 -7.23 -38.19 4.41
CA GLY A 9 -6.03 -37.89 5.22
C GLY A 9 -4.87 -37.38 4.38
N ALA A 10 -4.61 -38.04 3.25
CA ALA A 10 -3.51 -37.72 2.35
C ALA A 10 -3.65 -36.33 1.70
N GLY A 11 -4.87 -35.93 1.32
CA GLY A 11 -5.14 -34.60 0.76
C GLY A 11 -4.90 -33.47 1.78
N ARG A 12 -5.27 -33.69 3.05
CA ARG A 12 -5.05 -32.71 4.14
C ARG A 12 -3.57 -32.56 4.50
N ALA A 13 -2.82 -33.67 4.50
CA ALA A 13 -1.38 -33.64 4.73
C ALA A 13 -0.64 -32.88 3.61
N ARG A 14 -1.00 -33.11 2.34
CA ARG A 14 -0.42 -32.41 1.18
C ARG A 14 -0.68 -30.91 1.21
N ALA A 15 -1.90 -30.48 1.56
CA ALA A 15 -2.24 -29.06 1.68
C ALA A 15 -1.47 -28.36 2.81
N ARG A 16 -1.25 -29.03 3.94
CA ARG A 16 -0.45 -28.49 5.06
C ARG A 16 1.02 -28.33 4.70
N ILE A 17 1.61 -29.33 4.04
CA ILE A 17 3.00 -29.27 3.58
C ILE A 17 3.16 -28.11 2.58
N GLY A 18 2.28 -28.00 1.59
CA GLY A 18 2.32 -26.89 0.62
C GLY A 18 2.21 -25.51 1.28
N LEU A 19 1.35 -25.35 2.28
CA LEU A 19 1.23 -24.09 3.03
C LEU A 19 2.50 -23.77 3.82
N MET A 20 3.08 -24.75 4.52
CA MET A 20 4.31 -24.56 5.29
C MET A 20 5.50 -24.23 4.38
N THR A 21 5.61 -24.87 3.22
CA THR A 21 6.64 -24.56 2.22
C THR A 21 6.45 -23.15 1.66
N ALA A 22 5.22 -22.75 1.33
CA ALA A 22 4.94 -21.39 0.87
C ALA A 22 5.30 -20.33 1.93
N TRP A 23 5.01 -20.59 3.21
CA TRP A 23 5.41 -19.71 4.31
C TRP A 23 6.92 -19.64 4.50
N ALA A 24 7.63 -20.76 4.45
CA ALA A 24 9.08 -20.80 4.56
C ALA A 24 9.76 -20.05 3.40
N LEU A 25 9.25 -20.22 2.18
CA LEU A 25 9.74 -19.52 1.00
C LEU A 25 9.44 -18.03 1.04
N LEU A 26 8.27 -17.63 1.55
CA LEU A 26 7.96 -16.23 1.78
C LEU A 26 8.90 -15.61 2.83
N GLY A 27 9.15 -16.31 3.94
CA GLY A 27 10.10 -15.88 4.97
C GLY A 27 11.51 -15.71 4.43
N PHE A 28 11.98 -16.65 3.60
CA PHE A 28 13.27 -16.54 2.94
C PHE A 28 13.34 -15.36 1.97
N ALA A 29 12.32 -15.20 1.11
CA ALA A 29 12.25 -14.07 0.18
C ALA A 29 12.25 -12.72 0.91
N LEU A 30 11.49 -12.60 2.01
CA LEU A 30 11.50 -11.43 2.90
C LEU A 30 12.87 -11.14 3.49
N ALA A 31 13.58 -12.16 3.96
CA ALA A 31 14.90 -12.00 4.53
C ALA A 31 15.99 -11.64 3.50
N SER A 32 15.83 -12.05 2.25
CA SER A 32 16.82 -11.82 1.18
C SER A 32 16.71 -10.46 0.50
N ILE A 33 15.74 -9.63 0.87
CA ILE A 33 15.43 -8.40 0.12
C ILE A 33 16.22 -7.21 0.64
N ASP A 34 16.88 -6.56 -0.31
CA ASP A 34 17.52 -5.28 -0.13
C ASP A 34 16.47 -4.17 0.02
N ARG A 35 16.40 -3.60 1.23
CA ARG A 35 15.43 -2.56 1.58
C ARG A 35 15.66 -1.28 0.81
N GLU A 36 16.91 -0.99 0.45
CA GLU A 36 17.25 0.19 -0.35
C GLU A 36 16.70 0.05 -1.77
N GLN A 37 16.77 -1.15 -2.37
CA GLN A 37 16.18 -1.39 -3.69
C GLN A 37 14.66 -1.21 -3.69
N VAL A 38 13.99 -1.65 -2.63
CA VAL A 38 12.54 -1.44 -2.49
C VAL A 38 12.23 0.04 -2.30
N ALA A 39 12.99 0.75 -1.47
CA ALA A 39 12.83 2.19 -1.27
C ALA A 39 13.07 2.96 -2.59
N ALA A 40 14.09 2.59 -3.36
CA ALA A 40 14.39 3.16 -4.67
C ALA A 40 13.26 2.93 -5.67
N ALA A 41 12.64 1.75 -5.67
CA ALA A 41 11.49 1.45 -6.51
C ALA A 41 10.23 2.24 -6.12
N LEU A 42 10.07 2.58 -4.83
CA LEU A 42 8.94 3.38 -4.34
C LEU A 42 9.16 4.89 -4.49
N LEU A 43 10.41 5.34 -4.59
CA LEU A 43 10.79 6.75 -4.65
C LEU A 43 10.00 7.57 -5.68
N PRO A 44 9.76 7.12 -6.94
CA PRO A 44 8.97 7.89 -7.90
C PRO A 44 7.55 8.19 -7.40
N THR A 45 6.90 7.21 -6.77
CA THR A 45 5.53 7.39 -6.25
C THR A 45 5.50 8.30 -5.03
N MET A 46 6.52 8.20 -4.15
CA MET A 46 6.65 9.09 -3.00
C MET A 46 6.93 10.53 -3.44
N ALA A 47 7.81 10.70 -4.43
CA ALA A 47 8.11 12.01 -5.01
C ALA A 47 6.88 12.64 -5.66
N ASP A 48 6.08 11.86 -6.40
CA ASP A 48 4.84 12.35 -7.00
C ASP A 48 3.83 12.82 -5.94
N ASP A 49 3.71 12.12 -4.81
CA ASP A 49 2.80 12.51 -3.71
C ASP A 49 3.27 13.82 -3.03
N GLU A 50 4.55 13.94 -2.70
CA GLU A 50 5.14 15.17 -2.15
C GLU A 50 5.03 16.35 -3.13
N LEU A 51 5.33 16.13 -4.41
CA LEU A 51 5.27 17.17 -5.44
C LEU A 51 3.84 17.68 -5.67
N ARG A 52 2.82 16.82 -5.58
CA ARG A 52 1.41 17.26 -5.62
C ARG A 52 1.06 18.14 -4.44
N ALA A 53 1.55 17.82 -3.24
CA ALA A 53 1.32 18.64 -2.05
C ALA A 53 2.04 20.00 -2.15
N LEU A 54 3.25 19.99 -2.73
CA LEU A 54 4.01 21.21 -2.98
C LEU A 54 3.43 22.06 -4.11
N GLU A 55 2.81 21.48 -5.13
CA GLU A 55 2.19 22.23 -6.23
C GLU A 55 1.12 23.22 -5.75
N GLN A 56 0.28 22.80 -4.82
CA GLN A 56 -0.72 23.67 -4.18
C GLN A 56 -0.05 24.88 -3.49
N THR A 57 1.13 24.67 -2.92
CA THR A 57 1.89 25.71 -2.22
C THR A 57 2.70 26.57 -3.20
N ALA A 58 3.24 25.97 -4.26
CA ALA A 58 3.96 26.64 -5.33
C ALA A 58 3.04 27.59 -6.10
N GLY A 59 1.75 27.25 -6.25
CA GLY A 59 0.72 28.17 -6.77
C GLY A 59 0.62 29.48 -5.99
N LEU A 60 0.80 29.44 -4.67
CA LEU A 60 0.81 30.65 -3.81
C LEU A 60 2.11 31.45 -3.96
N VAL A 61 3.24 30.78 -4.20
CA VAL A 61 4.54 31.43 -4.42
C VAL A 61 4.65 32.03 -5.83
N ARG A 62 3.95 31.43 -6.81
CA ARG A 62 3.93 31.87 -8.22
C ARG A 62 3.25 33.22 -8.46
N GLY A 63 2.39 33.66 -7.55
CA GLY A 63 1.69 34.96 -7.56
C GLY A 63 1.41 35.51 -8.97
N ASP A 64 0.30 35.10 -9.60
CA ASP A 64 -0.28 35.66 -10.84
C ASP A 64 0.66 35.86 -12.06
N ALA A 65 1.90 35.39 -12.02
CA ALA A 65 2.84 35.56 -13.11
C ALA A 65 2.67 34.45 -14.17
N THR A 66 1.73 34.65 -15.09
CA THR A 66 1.72 33.94 -16.37
C THR A 66 2.74 34.59 -17.30
N GLN A 67 3.82 33.88 -17.64
CA GLN A 67 4.71 34.29 -18.73
C GLN A 67 4.14 33.74 -20.04
N GLY A 68 3.52 34.61 -20.83
CA GLY A 68 3.02 34.25 -22.17
C GLY A 68 1.95 33.14 -22.17
N GLY A 69 1.12 33.06 -21.12
CA GLY A 69 0.05 32.05 -21.01
C GLY A 69 0.47 30.68 -20.47
N THR A 70 1.76 30.49 -20.15
CA THR A 70 2.24 29.32 -19.41
C THR A 70 2.52 29.70 -17.95
N PRO A 71 2.16 28.85 -16.97
CA PRO A 71 2.46 29.12 -15.56
C PRO A 71 3.98 29.16 -15.36
N ALA A 72 4.51 30.30 -14.89
CA ALA A 72 5.94 30.47 -14.70
C ALA A 72 6.50 29.43 -13.71
N LYS A 73 7.65 28.83 -14.04
CA LYS A 73 8.31 27.86 -13.13
C LYS A 73 8.85 28.59 -11.91
N VAL A 74 8.84 27.93 -10.75
CA VAL A 74 9.45 28.48 -9.53
C VAL A 74 10.93 28.13 -9.53
N PRO A 75 11.84 29.11 -9.58
CA PRO A 75 13.28 28.84 -9.57
C PRO A 75 13.72 28.44 -8.15
N VAL A 76 14.27 27.24 -8.02
CA VAL A 76 14.74 26.65 -6.76
C VAL A 76 16.16 26.08 -6.85
N LEU A 77 16.90 26.16 -5.75
CA LEU A 77 18.14 25.43 -5.52
C LEU A 77 17.82 24.10 -4.83
N LEU A 78 18.11 22.98 -5.49
CA LEU A 78 17.83 21.64 -4.97
C LEU A 78 18.93 21.21 -4.01
N GLY A 79 18.55 20.91 -2.76
CA GLY A 79 19.41 20.25 -1.79
C GLY A 79 18.82 18.90 -1.43
N ILE A 80 19.61 17.83 -1.52
CA ILE A 80 19.16 16.47 -1.23
C ILE A 80 19.99 15.92 -0.07
N ASP A 81 19.29 15.57 1.01
CA ASP A 81 19.83 14.95 2.20
C ASP A 81 19.32 13.49 2.23
N GLY A 82 20.21 12.53 1.98
CA GLY A 82 19.85 11.11 1.93
C GLY A 82 20.86 10.25 1.14
N PRO A 83 20.51 8.98 0.87
CA PRO A 83 21.35 8.08 0.08
C PRO A 83 21.62 8.61 -1.33
N ALA A 84 22.81 8.34 -1.86
CA ALA A 84 23.25 8.85 -3.17
C ALA A 84 22.35 8.43 -4.35
N TRP A 85 21.66 7.29 -4.24
CA TRP A 85 20.74 6.80 -5.28
C TRP A 85 19.45 7.63 -5.41
N VAL A 86 19.16 8.52 -4.45
CA VAL A 86 17.94 9.36 -4.46
C VAL A 86 18.03 10.51 -5.45
N ASP A 87 19.24 11.03 -5.72
CA ASP A 87 19.43 12.28 -6.48
C ASP A 87 18.86 12.21 -7.89
N ALA A 88 19.34 11.28 -8.72
CA ALA A 88 18.93 11.20 -10.11
C ALA A 88 17.42 10.91 -10.30
N PRO A 89 16.79 9.94 -9.58
CA PRO A 89 15.36 9.69 -9.72
C PRO A 89 14.49 10.84 -9.21
N LEU A 90 14.88 11.50 -8.11
CA LEU A 90 14.12 12.62 -7.56
C LEU A 90 14.19 13.85 -8.47
N ARG A 91 15.38 14.16 -8.98
CA ARG A 91 15.59 15.22 -9.99
C ARG A 91 14.72 14.98 -11.22
N ALA A 92 14.73 13.75 -11.75
CA ALA A 92 13.89 13.37 -12.89
C ALA A 92 12.38 13.50 -12.59
N ALA A 93 11.93 13.19 -11.37
CA ALA A 93 10.53 13.37 -10.95
C ALA A 93 10.14 14.85 -10.89
N ILE A 94 11.01 15.71 -10.32
CA ILE A 94 10.79 17.16 -10.25
C ILE A 94 10.71 17.78 -11.65
N GLU A 95 11.65 17.42 -12.53
CA GLU A 95 11.70 17.88 -13.92
C GLU A 95 10.46 17.45 -14.70
N ARG A 96 10.03 16.19 -14.55
CA ARG A 96 8.82 15.65 -15.18
C ARG A 96 7.56 16.42 -14.80
N ARG A 97 7.46 16.87 -13.54
CA ARG A 97 6.31 17.65 -13.08
C ARG A 97 6.31 19.06 -13.68
N GLY A 98 7.48 19.60 -14.04
CA GLY A 98 7.61 20.87 -14.74
C GLY A 98 7.24 22.11 -13.94
N ILE A 99 7.12 22.00 -12.61
CA ILE A 99 6.70 23.11 -11.74
C ILE A 99 7.88 24.00 -11.37
N PHE A 100 9.05 23.39 -11.18
CA PHE A 100 10.25 24.02 -10.66
C PHE A 100 11.31 24.16 -11.75
N GLU A 101 12.06 25.26 -11.70
CA GLU A 101 13.31 25.42 -12.44
C GLU A 101 14.45 25.12 -11.47
N LEU A 102 15.20 24.04 -11.74
CA LEU A 102 16.22 23.53 -10.83
C LEU A 102 17.53 24.33 -10.92
N ASP A 103 18.28 24.29 -9.82
CA ASP A 103 19.63 24.82 -9.64
C ASP A 103 19.75 26.32 -9.91
N ARG A 104 18.65 27.07 -9.77
CA ARG A 104 18.57 28.50 -10.03
C ARG A 104 17.62 29.18 -9.06
N GLY A 105 17.93 30.41 -8.66
CA GLY A 105 17.00 31.28 -7.96
C GLY A 105 17.15 31.35 -6.44
N PRO A 106 16.30 32.16 -5.78
CA PRO A 106 16.45 32.53 -4.37
C PRO A 106 15.74 31.57 -3.39
N HIS A 107 15.03 30.57 -3.89
CA HIS A 107 14.29 29.59 -3.10
C HIS A 107 15.10 28.30 -2.97
N GLY A 108 15.00 27.61 -1.84
CA GLY A 108 15.56 26.28 -1.65
C GLY A 108 14.47 25.22 -1.82
N LEU A 109 14.77 24.12 -2.48
CA LEU A 109 13.95 22.91 -2.42
C LEU A 109 14.79 21.84 -1.70
N ARG A 110 14.48 21.58 -0.44
CA ARG A 110 15.16 20.58 0.38
C ARG A 110 14.41 19.27 0.32
N ALA A 111 15.10 18.21 -0.07
CA ALA A 111 14.60 16.86 -0.06
C ALA A 111 15.32 16.05 1.00
N GLU A 112 14.58 15.46 1.92
CA GLU A 112 15.12 14.59 2.96
C GLU A 112 14.57 13.19 2.77
N MET A 113 15.45 12.20 2.56
CA MET A 113 15.09 10.78 2.44
C MET A 113 15.71 9.99 3.57
N ILE A 114 14.86 9.40 4.40
CA ILE A 114 15.26 8.54 5.52
C ILE A 114 14.79 7.12 5.21
N VAL A 115 15.73 6.17 5.20
CA VAL A 115 15.45 4.74 5.05
C VAL A 115 15.83 4.02 6.33
N GLN A 116 14.90 3.26 6.88
CA GLN A 116 15.10 2.35 8.01
C GLN A 116 14.63 0.95 7.66
N ASP A 117 14.93 -0.02 8.52
CA ASP A 117 14.74 -1.46 8.29
C ASP A 117 13.37 -1.85 7.70
N ASP A 118 12.29 -1.18 8.15
CA ASP A 118 10.91 -1.47 7.74
C ASP A 118 10.15 -0.25 7.19
N ALA A 119 10.81 0.88 6.93
CA ALA A 119 10.14 2.11 6.52
C ALA A 119 11.02 3.05 5.71
N ALA A 120 10.40 3.77 4.78
CA ALA A 120 11.01 4.87 4.04
C ALA A 120 10.19 6.13 4.21
N VAL A 121 10.85 7.26 4.38
CA VAL A 121 10.23 8.58 4.53
C VAL A 121 10.88 9.56 3.57
N LEU A 122 10.07 10.22 2.75
CA LEU A 122 10.47 11.32 1.89
C LEU A 122 9.77 12.59 2.35
N SER A 123 10.53 13.65 2.56
CA SER A 123 10.02 14.99 2.87
C SER A 123 10.56 15.97 1.84
N LEU A 124 9.68 16.68 1.13
CA LEU A 124 10.07 17.83 0.31
C LEU A 124 9.65 19.14 0.99
N ARG A 125 10.61 20.05 1.16
CA ARG A 125 10.41 21.36 1.80
C ARG A 125 10.79 22.46 0.82
N LEU A 126 9.82 23.34 0.54
CA LEU A 126 10.10 24.58 -0.18
C LEU A 126 10.50 25.65 0.85
N GLU A 127 11.71 26.17 0.71
CA GLU A 127 12.31 27.18 1.58
C GLU A 127 12.43 28.52 0.86
N ARG A 128 12.16 29.61 1.59
CA ARG A 128 12.43 30.97 1.15
C ARG A 128 13.35 31.62 2.17
N ARG A 129 14.59 31.91 1.78
CA ARG A 129 15.63 32.50 2.68
C ARG A 129 15.81 31.68 3.98
N GLY A 130 15.80 30.35 3.87
CA GLY A 130 15.95 29.43 5.01
C GLY A 130 14.66 29.19 5.82
N TRP A 131 13.54 29.82 5.48
CA TRP A 131 12.25 29.56 6.12
C TRP A 131 11.41 28.60 5.28
N ALA A 132 10.94 27.52 5.89
CA ALA A 132 9.99 26.61 5.25
C ALA A 132 8.67 27.35 4.98
N VAL A 133 8.25 27.39 3.72
CA VAL A 133 7.01 28.06 3.26
C VAL A 133 5.77 27.32 3.79
N ARG A 134 5.91 26.04 4.13
CA ARG A 134 4.87 25.20 4.70
C ARG A 134 5.50 24.15 5.61
N ALA A 135 4.79 23.76 6.68
CA ALA A 135 5.15 22.59 7.46
C ALA A 135 5.12 21.33 6.55
N PRO A 136 6.22 20.58 6.43
CA PRO A 136 6.26 19.39 5.59
C PRO A 136 5.29 18.33 6.14
N THR A 137 4.50 17.74 5.25
CA THR A 137 3.71 16.55 5.53
C THR A 137 4.41 15.36 4.88
N PRO A 138 5.43 14.78 5.55
CA PRO A 138 6.29 13.80 4.91
C PRO A 138 5.53 12.56 4.48
N THR A 139 5.82 12.10 3.27
CA THR A 139 5.29 10.86 2.71
C THR A 139 6.04 9.69 3.29
N ARG A 140 5.31 8.81 3.99
CA ARG A 140 5.86 7.62 4.65
C ARG A 140 5.35 6.36 3.96
N ARG A 141 6.25 5.41 3.73
CA ARG A 141 5.93 4.09 3.17
C ARG A 141 6.50 3.01 4.08
N ARG A 142 5.71 1.99 4.36
CA ARG A 142 6.20 0.80 5.06
C ARG A 142 6.87 -0.10 4.03
N LEU A 143 8.00 -0.68 4.40
CA LEU A 143 8.72 -1.69 3.63
C LEU A 143 8.36 -3.08 4.18
N ALA A 144 7.10 -3.35 4.49
CA ALA A 144 6.67 -4.58 5.19
C ALA A 144 5.60 -5.35 4.40
N PRO A 145 5.90 -5.86 3.19
CA PRO A 145 4.90 -6.47 2.33
C PRO A 145 4.35 -7.80 2.86
N ALA A 146 5.02 -8.42 3.82
CA ALA A 146 4.47 -9.51 4.61
C ALA A 146 3.09 -9.20 5.18
N LEU A 147 2.83 -7.94 5.55
CA LEU A 147 1.56 -7.49 6.11
C LEU A 147 0.40 -7.57 5.11
N ALA A 148 0.68 -7.58 3.80
CA ALA A 148 -0.33 -7.77 2.75
C ALA A 148 -0.31 -9.20 2.20
N ILE A 149 0.88 -9.79 1.99
CA ILE A 149 1.02 -11.13 1.40
C ILE A 149 0.56 -12.23 2.37
N GLY A 150 0.88 -12.11 3.66
CA GLY A 150 0.48 -13.09 4.69
C GLY A 150 -1.04 -13.29 4.74
N PRO A 151 -1.85 -12.21 4.87
CA PRO A 151 -3.30 -12.28 4.78
C PRO A 151 -3.84 -12.85 3.48
N ALA A 152 -3.22 -12.54 2.33
CA ALA A 152 -3.61 -13.12 1.05
C ALA A 152 -3.40 -14.63 0.99
N LEU A 153 -2.26 -15.12 1.51
CA LEU A 153 -1.99 -16.56 1.60
C LEU A 153 -2.97 -17.28 2.54
N LEU A 154 -3.27 -16.68 3.70
CA LEU A 154 -4.24 -17.21 4.64
C LEU A 154 -5.65 -17.26 4.03
N ALA A 155 -6.06 -16.19 3.35
CA ALA A 155 -7.31 -16.16 2.61
C ALA A 155 -7.36 -17.20 1.48
N GLY A 156 -6.26 -17.39 0.75
CA GLY A 156 -6.13 -18.43 -0.26
C GLY A 156 -6.30 -19.84 0.33
N ALA A 157 -5.72 -20.10 1.50
CA ALA A 157 -5.91 -21.37 2.22
C ALA A 157 -7.37 -21.58 2.68
N VAL A 158 -8.01 -20.53 3.18
CA VAL A 158 -9.44 -20.54 3.54
C VAL A 158 -10.31 -20.79 2.31
N TRP A 159 -9.97 -20.15 1.18
CA TRP A 159 -10.65 -20.37 -0.09
C TRP A 159 -10.53 -21.81 -0.58
N LEU A 160 -9.32 -22.38 -0.58
CA LEU A 160 -9.11 -23.77 -0.98
C LEU A 160 -9.91 -24.76 -0.12
N ARG A 161 -10.10 -24.46 1.17
CA ARG A 161 -10.86 -25.28 2.11
C ARG A 161 -12.37 -25.13 1.95
N THR A 162 -12.86 -23.91 1.76
CA THR A 162 -14.30 -23.59 1.78
C THR A 162 -14.92 -23.49 0.38
N ARG A 163 -14.09 -23.31 -0.65
CA ARG A 163 -14.45 -22.99 -2.04
C ARG A 163 -15.31 -21.72 -2.19
N ARG A 164 -15.34 -20.84 -1.18
CA ARG A 164 -16.10 -19.58 -1.19
C ARG A 164 -15.15 -18.39 -1.42
N GLY A 165 -15.11 -17.85 -2.64
CA GLY A 165 -14.16 -16.81 -3.05
C GLY A 165 -14.41 -15.43 -2.43
N ALA A 166 -15.66 -14.99 -2.38
CA ALA A 166 -16.02 -13.68 -1.83
C ALA A 166 -15.61 -13.48 -0.35
N PRO A 167 -15.96 -14.38 0.60
CA PRO A 167 -15.57 -14.20 1.99
C PRO A 167 -14.06 -14.31 2.21
N SER A 168 -13.33 -15.09 1.41
CA SER A 168 -11.86 -15.11 1.49
C SER A 168 -11.23 -13.79 1.09
N LEU A 169 -11.74 -13.12 0.05
CA LEU A 169 -11.22 -11.82 -0.38
C LEU A 169 -11.50 -10.73 0.66
N VAL A 170 -12.70 -10.74 1.25
CA VAL A 170 -13.04 -9.84 2.37
C VAL A 170 -12.09 -10.06 3.54
N LEU A 171 -11.86 -11.33 3.92
CA LEU A 171 -10.93 -11.68 4.99
C LEU A 171 -9.51 -11.20 4.68
N ALA A 172 -9.03 -11.38 3.46
CA ALA A 172 -7.71 -10.93 3.02
C ALA A 172 -7.54 -9.41 3.18
N GLY A 173 -8.50 -8.65 2.67
CA GLY A 173 -8.48 -7.19 2.72
C GLY A 173 -8.55 -6.64 4.14
N LEU A 174 -9.47 -7.16 4.95
CA LEU A 174 -9.64 -6.72 6.34
C LEU A 174 -8.41 -7.03 7.19
N LEU A 175 -7.87 -8.24 7.08
CA LEU A 175 -6.66 -8.62 7.82
C LEU A 175 -5.44 -7.81 7.37
N ALA A 176 -5.27 -7.58 6.06
CA ALA A 176 -4.16 -6.76 5.55
C ALA A 176 -4.25 -5.31 6.04
N GLN A 177 -5.44 -4.71 6.05
CA GLN A 177 -5.66 -3.37 6.59
C GLN A 177 -5.39 -3.33 8.10
N LEU A 178 -5.93 -4.28 8.86
CA LEU A 178 -5.73 -4.33 10.31
C LEU A 178 -4.25 -4.46 10.66
N LEU A 179 -3.53 -5.37 9.99
CA LEU A 179 -2.10 -5.53 10.20
C LEU A 179 -1.30 -4.30 9.76
N ALA A 180 -1.63 -3.70 8.61
CA ALA A 180 -0.95 -2.48 8.15
C ALA A 180 -1.14 -1.29 9.10
N CYS A 181 -2.32 -1.15 9.70
CA CYS A 181 -2.62 -0.09 10.67
C CYS A 181 -2.01 -0.35 12.05
N MET A 182 -2.02 -1.60 12.51
CA MET A 182 -1.55 -1.97 13.86
C MET A 182 -0.03 -2.15 13.93
N TRP A 183 0.65 -2.35 12.80
CA TRP A 183 2.10 -2.53 12.81
C TRP A 183 2.79 -1.26 13.31
N PRO A 184 3.72 -1.33 14.26
CA PRO A 184 4.37 -0.13 14.79
C PRO A 184 5.18 0.58 13.70
N TRP A 185 5.20 1.91 13.75
CA TRP A 185 6.19 2.70 13.01
C TRP A 185 7.49 2.77 13.82
N PRO A 186 8.67 2.77 13.17
CA PRO A 186 9.94 3.00 13.86
C PRO A 186 9.92 4.33 14.61
N ALA A 187 10.35 4.31 15.89
CA ALA A 187 10.27 5.47 16.79
C ALA A 187 11.14 6.67 16.36
N ALA A 188 12.15 6.42 15.52
CA ALA A 188 13.04 7.44 14.97
C ALA A 188 12.39 8.26 13.84
N LEU A 189 11.21 7.86 13.35
CA LEU A 189 10.50 8.58 12.29
C LEU A 189 9.49 9.57 12.87
N PRO A 190 9.23 10.70 12.19
CA PRO A 190 8.26 11.68 12.64
C PRO A 190 6.86 11.06 12.76
N SER A 191 6.15 11.35 13.85
CA SER A 191 4.75 10.97 13.99
C SER A 191 3.85 11.85 13.12
N LEU A 192 2.78 11.28 12.56
CA LEU A 192 1.74 12.00 11.82
C LEU A 192 0.42 11.73 12.55
N ALA A 193 -0.51 12.66 12.42
CA ALA A 193 -1.89 12.40 12.80
C ALA A 193 -2.46 11.28 11.90
N LEU A 194 -3.36 10.48 12.45
CA LEU A 194 -4.06 9.42 11.70
C LEU A 194 -4.75 9.98 10.45
N ALA A 195 -5.28 11.20 10.54
CA ALA A 195 -5.92 11.89 9.42
C ALA A 195 -4.96 12.09 8.23
N ASP A 196 -3.70 12.45 8.48
CA ASP A 196 -2.69 12.64 7.43
C ASP A 196 -2.26 11.30 6.82
N GLU A 197 -2.16 10.25 7.63
CA GLU A 197 -1.86 8.90 7.16
C GLU A 197 -3.00 8.34 6.27
N LEU A 198 -4.25 8.64 6.61
CA LEU A 198 -5.41 8.30 5.79
C LEU A 198 -5.52 9.21 4.54
N ALA A 199 -5.10 10.48 4.60
CA ALA A 199 -5.07 11.37 3.45
C ALA A 199 -4.02 10.95 2.40
N ALA A 200 -2.94 10.30 2.82
CA ALA A 200 -1.91 9.75 1.93
C ALA A 200 -2.34 8.46 1.19
N SER A 201 -3.50 7.91 1.54
CA SER A 201 -4.07 6.69 0.95
C SER A 201 -4.66 6.93 -0.44
N PRO A 202 -4.31 6.17 -1.50
CA PRO A 202 -4.91 6.37 -2.81
C PRO A 202 -6.44 6.17 -2.81
N LEU A 203 -6.98 5.22 -2.04
CA LEU A 203 -8.42 5.02 -1.96
C LEU A 203 -9.13 5.93 -0.95
N LEU A 204 -8.50 6.26 0.19
CA LEU A 204 -9.15 7.06 1.23
C LEU A 204 -8.93 8.57 1.06
N ARG A 205 -7.92 9.00 0.30
CA ARG A 205 -7.66 10.41 -0.02
C ARG A 205 -8.91 11.17 -0.47
N PRO A 206 -9.73 10.72 -1.45
CA PRO A 206 -10.93 11.45 -1.84
C PRO A 206 -11.96 11.54 -0.70
N VAL A 207 -12.08 10.50 0.13
CA VAL A 207 -12.99 10.47 1.28
C VAL A 207 -12.51 11.44 2.37
N VAL A 208 -11.21 11.46 2.66
CA VAL A 208 -10.61 12.37 3.63
C VAL A 208 -10.69 13.81 3.14
N ALA A 209 -10.42 14.06 1.86
CA ALA A 209 -10.57 15.39 1.26
C ALA A 209 -12.01 15.90 1.31
N LEU A 210 -13.00 15.02 1.07
CA LEU A 210 -14.41 15.35 1.23
C LEU A 210 -14.74 15.67 2.69
N ALA A 211 -14.27 14.85 3.63
CA ALA A 211 -14.49 15.05 5.06
C ALA A 211 -13.85 16.36 5.57
N GLN A 212 -12.67 16.72 5.08
CA GLN A 212 -12.00 17.98 5.39
C GLN A 212 -12.72 19.21 4.81
N GLY A 213 -13.50 19.04 3.75
CA GLY A 213 -14.35 20.08 3.18
C GLY A 213 -15.70 20.24 3.89
N LEU A 214 -16.05 19.35 4.81
CA LEU A 214 -17.29 19.37 5.58
C LEU A 214 -17.03 19.90 6.99
N GLY A 215 -17.99 20.62 7.57
CA GLY A 215 -17.93 20.99 8.98
C GLY A 215 -18.03 19.76 9.89
N ASP A 216 -17.44 19.83 11.09
CA ASP A 216 -17.37 18.71 12.04
C ASP A 216 -18.73 18.04 12.29
N GLY A 217 -19.80 18.84 12.42
CA GLY A 217 -21.15 18.33 12.60
C GLY A 217 -21.66 17.46 11.44
N ALA A 218 -21.31 17.80 10.20
CA ALA A 218 -21.69 17.02 9.02
C ALA A 218 -20.92 15.70 8.94
N VAL A 219 -19.64 15.69 9.35
CA VAL A 219 -18.83 14.47 9.44
C VAL A 219 -19.40 13.52 10.49
N VAL A 220 -19.76 14.04 11.67
CA VAL A 220 -20.38 13.25 12.76
C VAL A 220 -21.72 12.68 12.33
N LEU A 221 -22.58 13.48 11.69
CA LEU A 221 -23.86 13.02 11.16
C LEU A 221 -23.67 11.93 10.10
N GLY A 222 -22.74 12.14 9.16
CA GLY A 222 -22.41 11.14 8.14
C GLY A 222 -21.92 9.82 8.74
N ALA A 223 -21.00 9.89 9.71
CA ALA A 223 -20.51 8.72 10.43
C ALA A 223 -21.64 8.01 11.21
N GLY A 224 -22.53 8.77 11.83
CA GLY A 224 -23.71 8.25 12.52
C GLY A 224 -24.69 7.52 11.59
N VAL A 225 -24.95 8.08 10.42
CA VAL A 225 -25.79 7.44 9.38
C VAL A 225 -25.15 6.16 8.89
N ILE A 226 -23.85 6.17 8.59
CA ILE A 226 -23.12 4.96 8.16
C ILE A 226 -23.18 3.88 9.25
N ALA A 227 -22.94 4.24 10.51
CA ALA A 227 -23.02 3.31 11.64
C ALA A 227 -24.43 2.73 11.80
N ALA A 228 -25.47 3.56 11.71
CA ALA A 228 -26.86 3.11 11.76
C ALA A 228 -27.19 2.15 10.60
N CYS A 229 -26.76 2.46 9.38
CA CYS A 229 -26.92 1.58 8.22
C CYS A 229 -26.21 0.23 8.41
N LEU A 230 -24.99 0.21 8.96
CA LEU A 230 -24.26 -1.02 9.26
C LEU A 230 -24.95 -1.87 10.33
N VAL A 231 -25.47 -1.24 11.39
CA VAL A 231 -26.25 -1.91 12.44
C VAL A 231 -27.53 -2.50 11.85
N LEU A 232 -28.25 -1.74 11.03
CA LEU A 232 -29.45 -2.21 10.33
C LEU A 232 -29.13 -3.38 9.41
N ALA A 233 -28.06 -3.29 8.62
CA ALA A 233 -27.60 -4.37 7.75
C ALA A 233 -27.23 -5.63 8.55
N TRP A 234 -26.61 -5.47 9.73
CA TRP A 234 -26.31 -6.59 10.63
C TRP A 234 -27.57 -7.26 11.18
N PHE A 235 -28.56 -6.47 11.63
CA PHE A 235 -29.84 -7.00 12.11
C PHE A 235 -30.63 -7.68 10.99
N ASP A 236 -30.70 -7.06 9.81
CA ASP A 236 -31.35 -7.62 8.64
C ASP A 236 -30.70 -8.94 8.23
N HIS A 237 -29.36 -9.00 8.18
CA HIS A 237 -28.60 -10.22 7.92
C HIS A 237 -28.90 -11.32 8.95
N ARG A 238 -29.02 -10.97 10.24
CA ARG A 238 -29.33 -11.94 11.31
C ARG A 238 -30.74 -12.50 11.14
N ARG A 239 -31.68 -11.66 10.69
CA ARG A 239 -33.09 -12.01 10.46
C ARG A 239 -33.29 -12.76 9.13
N SER A 240 -32.44 -12.51 8.13
CA SER A 240 -32.48 -13.12 6.81
C SER A 240 -31.66 -14.42 6.69
N ARG A 241 -31.21 -15.02 7.80
CA ARG A 241 -30.38 -16.23 7.81
C ARG A 241 -30.96 -17.41 7.02
N GLU A 242 -32.25 -17.39 6.75
CA GLU A 242 -32.96 -18.40 5.96
C GLU A 242 -32.85 -18.21 4.44
N ARG A 243 -32.33 -17.06 3.96
CA ARG A 243 -32.16 -16.79 2.53
C ARG A 243 -30.67 -16.76 2.15
N PRO A 244 -30.24 -17.50 1.11
CA PRO A 244 -28.89 -17.41 0.59
C PRO A 244 -28.60 -15.97 0.15
N TRP A 245 -27.36 -15.52 0.34
CA TRP A 245 -26.97 -14.16 0.01
C TRP A 245 -27.19 -13.93 -1.48
N ALA A 246 -27.79 -12.79 -1.84
CA ALA A 246 -27.89 -12.42 -3.25
C ALA A 246 -26.47 -12.42 -3.85
N PRO A 247 -26.23 -13.09 -4.98
CA PRO A 247 -24.89 -13.20 -5.58
C PRO A 247 -24.26 -11.83 -5.86
N GLN A 248 -25.08 -10.81 -6.06
CA GLN A 248 -24.68 -9.41 -6.21
C GLN A 248 -23.99 -8.85 -4.95
N LEU A 249 -24.50 -9.13 -3.75
CA LEU A 249 -23.90 -8.66 -2.49
C LEU A 249 -22.56 -9.35 -2.21
N LEU A 250 -22.44 -10.64 -2.55
CA LEU A 250 -21.17 -11.36 -2.49
C LEU A 250 -20.14 -10.79 -3.47
N GLY A 251 -20.57 -10.41 -4.67
CA GLY A 251 -19.73 -9.73 -5.66
C GLY A 251 -19.22 -8.39 -5.14
N ILE A 252 -20.11 -7.55 -4.62
CA ILE A 252 -19.75 -6.25 -4.04
C ILE A 252 -18.77 -6.41 -2.87
N ALA A 253 -19.05 -7.33 -1.95
CA ALA A 253 -18.17 -7.60 -0.82
C ALA A 253 -16.78 -8.08 -1.28
N ALA A 254 -16.71 -8.95 -2.29
CA ALA A 254 -15.45 -9.40 -2.86
C ALA A 254 -14.63 -8.24 -3.45
N VAL A 255 -15.28 -7.32 -4.17
CA VAL A 255 -14.64 -6.12 -4.73
C VAL A 255 -14.11 -5.22 -3.62
N ILE A 256 -14.92 -4.95 -2.58
CA ILE A 256 -14.49 -4.15 -1.42
C ILE A 256 -13.28 -4.81 -0.74
N GLY A 257 -13.31 -6.12 -0.53
CA GLY A 257 -12.19 -6.88 0.03
C GLY A 257 -10.92 -6.80 -0.82
N ALA A 258 -11.04 -6.93 -2.14
CA ALA A 258 -9.92 -6.80 -3.06
C ALA A 258 -9.34 -5.37 -3.05
N CYS A 259 -10.18 -4.34 -3.10
CA CYS A 259 -9.75 -2.95 -2.99
C CYS A 259 -9.03 -2.68 -1.66
N ALA A 260 -9.58 -3.17 -0.55
CA ALA A 260 -8.94 -3.05 0.77
C ALA A 260 -7.57 -3.74 0.81
N TRP A 261 -7.42 -4.89 0.16
CA TRP A 261 -6.14 -5.57 0.04
C TRP A 261 -5.13 -4.81 -0.82
N ILE A 262 -5.56 -4.31 -1.99
CA ILE A 262 -4.70 -3.51 -2.90
C ILE A 262 -4.19 -2.26 -2.17
N GLU A 263 -5.07 -1.56 -1.46
CA GLU A 263 -4.71 -0.40 -0.65
C GLU A 263 -3.66 -0.74 0.40
N ALA A 264 -3.84 -1.83 1.15
CA ALA A 264 -2.87 -2.28 2.13
C ALA A 264 -1.52 -2.60 1.45
N ALA A 265 -1.55 -3.32 0.33
CA ALA A 265 -0.37 -3.69 -0.45
C ALA A 265 0.44 -2.48 -0.93
N VAL A 266 -0.25 -1.41 -1.37
CA VAL A 266 0.38 -0.14 -1.77
C VAL A 266 1.01 0.58 -0.57
N ARG A 267 0.37 0.58 0.61
CA ARG A 267 0.93 1.19 1.83
C ARG A 267 2.16 0.48 2.35
N VAL A 268 2.23 -0.85 2.17
CA VAL A 268 3.33 -1.68 2.69
C VAL A 268 4.39 -2.05 1.66
N GLY A 269 4.41 -1.34 0.52
CA GLY A 269 5.53 -1.40 -0.41
C GLY A 269 5.57 -2.64 -1.30
N VAL A 270 4.45 -3.37 -1.46
CA VAL A 270 4.38 -4.58 -2.30
C VAL A 270 4.77 -4.28 -3.76
N LEU A 271 4.44 -3.09 -4.27
CA LEU A 271 4.76 -2.71 -5.65
C LEU A 271 6.28 -2.55 -5.88
N GLY A 272 6.99 -1.94 -4.93
CA GLY A 272 8.46 -1.83 -5.00
C GLY A 272 9.16 -3.20 -4.91
N TRP A 273 8.48 -4.16 -4.27
CA TRP A 273 8.90 -5.56 -4.21
C TRP A 273 8.74 -6.31 -5.53
N TRP A 274 7.66 -6.06 -6.27
CA TRP A 274 7.43 -6.69 -7.57
C TRP A 274 8.47 -6.27 -8.63
N SER A 275 9.12 -5.13 -8.44
CA SER A 275 10.24 -4.68 -9.26
C SER A 275 11.62 -5.18 -8.80
N ALA A 276 11.76 -5.77 -7.61
CA ALA A 276 13.07 -5.93 -6.96
C ALA A 276 13.76 -7.30 -7.10
N PRO A 277 13.09 -8.47 -7.19
CA PRO A 277 13.62 -9.54 -8.05
C PRO A 277 12.51 -10.54 -8.49
N LEU A 278 11.87 -10.29 -9.63
CA LEU A 278 10.99 -11.27 -10.31
C LEU A 278 11.66 -12.64 -10.61
N PRO A 279 12.96 -12.75 -10.92
CA PRO A 279 13.57 -14.03 -11.27
C PRO A 279 13.58 -15.03 -10.11
N ALA A 280 13.81 -14.59 -8.87
CA ALA A 280 13.87 -15.47 -7.71
C ALA A 280 12.49 -16.07 -7.38
N ILE A 281 11.44 -15.26 -7.42
CA ILE A 281 10.05 -15.68 -7.17
C ILE A 281 9.55 -16.59 -8.30
N ALA A 282 9.84 -16.26 -9.56
CA ALA A 282 9.51 -17.11 -10.69
C ALA A 282 10.25 -18.46 -10.63
N THR A 283 11.53 -18.48 -10.23
CA THR A 283 12.31 -19.71 -10.07
C THR A 283 11.72 -20.57 -8.95
N VAL A 284 11.35 -19.96 -7.82
CA VAL A 284 10.74 -20.68 -6.69
C VAL A 284 9.36 -21.23 -7.04
N ILE A 285 8.48 -20.45 -7.69
CA ILE A 285 7.17 -20.92 -8.17
C ILE A 285 7.34 -22.05 -9.19
N ALA A 286 8.27 -21.90 -10.15
CA ALA A 286 8.57 -22.92 -11.15
C ALA A 286 9.13 -24.20 -10.52
N THR A 287 10.00 -24.09 -9.51
CA THR A 287 10.59 -25.24 -8.82
C THR A 287 9.54 -25.95 -7.96
N THR A 288 8.67 -25.19 -7.30
CA THR A 288 7.58 -25.75 -6.49
C THR A 288 6.53 -26.45 -7.38
N ALA A 289 6.16 -25.84 -8.51
CA ALA A 289 5.30 -26.46 -9.51
C ALA A 289 5.93 -27.73 -10.10
N HIS A 290 7.23 -27.70 -10.41
CA HIS A 290 7.95 -28.85 -10.95
C HIS A 290 8.05 -30.01 -9.95
N VAL A 291 8.28 -29.74 -8.67
CA VAL A 291 8.33 -30.76 -7.60
C VAL A 291 6.96 -31.37 -7.34
N VAL A 292 5.88 -30.59 -7.41
CA VAL A 292 4.50 -31.08 -7.25
C VAL A 292 4.11 -31.97 -8.43
N VAL A 293 4.43 -31.57 -9.66
CA VAL A 293 4.12 -32.32 -10.88
C VAL A 293 4.93 -33.62 -10.98
N ARG A 294 6.26 -33.59 -10.80
CA ARG A 294 7.10 -34.80 -10.86
C ARG A 294 6.76 -35.86 -9.80
N ARG A 295 6.16 -35.48 -8.67
CA ARG A 295 5.73 -36.43 -7.64
C ARG A 295 4.37 -37.07 -7.96
N GLN A 296 3.53 -36.46 -8.78
CA GLN A 296 2.29 -37.09 -9.25
C GLN A 296 2.61 -38.20 -10.27
N ASP A 297 3.55 -37.97 -11.18
CA ASP A 297 3.94 -38.95 -12.21
C ASP A 297 4.64 -40.21 -11.67
N ARG A 298 5.19 -40.17 -10.46
CA ARG A 298 5.78 -41.36 -9.81
C ARG A 298 4.80 -42.20 -9.01
N THR A 299 3.55 -41.76 -8.92
CA THR A 299 2.48 -42.44 -8.13
C THR A 299 1.36 -43.02 -8.98
N THR A 300 1.49 -42.92 -10.31
CA THR A 300 0.72 -43.64 -11.33
C THR A 300 1.60 -44.69 -11.96
#